data_AF-A0A3D1INH2-F1
#
_entry.id   AF-A0A3D1INH2-F1
#
_cell.length_a   1.000
_cell.length_b   1.000
_cell.length_c   1.000
_cell.angle_alpha   90.00
_cell.angle_beta   90.00
_cell.angle_gamma   90.00
#
_symmetry.space_group_name_H-M   'P 1'
#
loop_
_entity.id
_entity.type
_entity.pdbx_description
1 polymer ?
#
loop_
_entity_poly.entity_id
_entity_poly.type
_entity_poly.pdbx_seq_one_letter_code
_entity_poly.pdbx_strand_id
1 'polypeptide(L)'
;MKTPIALGMGTICMWWLGPGGVEAQGCEPDGEVQFLCGPVSPEDLAPVPESPWVIVSSMVDQGQLYVADTRDHTSTVVFPTETSRPR
;
A
#
# COMPACT_ATOMS: atom_id res chain seq x y z
N MET A 1 -28.91 -58.14 8.31
CA MET A 1 -29.06 -58.06 9.78
C MET A 1 -27.68 -57.73 10.35
N LYS A 2 -27.36 -56.60 10.96
CA LYS A 2 -28.10 -55.48 11.54
C LYS A 2 -27.25 -54.21 11.34
N THR A 3 -27.87 -53.11 10.92
CA THR A 3 -27.36 -51.75 11.16
C THR A 3 -27.75 -51.33 12.58
N PRO A 4 -26.89 -50.57 13.26
CA PRO A 4 -27.28 -49.20 13.65
C PRO A 4 -26.11 -48.22 13.46
N ILE A 5 -26.23 -47.19 12.62
CA ILE A 5 -26.60 -45.80 12.96
C ILE A 5 -26.04 -45.33 14.31
N ALA A 6 -24.98 -44.51 14.25
CA ALA A 6 -24.65 -43.52 15.27
C ALA A 6 -24.18 -42.23 14.59
N LEU A 7 -25.08 -41.27 14.62
CA LEU A 7 -24.96 -39.82 14.48
C LEU A 7 -23.56 -39.26 14.84
N GLY A 8 -22.82 -38.81 13.82
CA GLY A 8 -21.60 -38.02 13.96
C GLY A 8 -21.81 -36.66 13.31
N MET A 9 -22.39 -35.75 14.08
CA MET A 9 -22.73 -34.39 13.69
C MET A 9 -21.47 -33.53 13.52
N GLY A 10 -21.33 -32.92 12.33
CA GLY A 10 -20.67 -31.62 12.17
C GLY A 10 -19.14 -31.59 12.13
N THR A 11 -18.55 -31.61 10.93
CA THR A 11 -17.36 -30.80 10.63
C THR A 11 -17.22 -30.50 9.12
N ILE A 12 -18.29 -30.04 8.48
CA ILE A 12 -18.20 -29.34 7.18
C ILE A 12 -18.39 -27.86 7.49
N CYS A 13 -17.27 -27.14 7.60
CA CYS A 13 -17.17 -25.67 7.42
C CYS A 13 -15.77 -25.11 7.71
N MET A 14 -14.72 -25.94 7.80
CA MET A 14 -13.37 -25.45 8.14
C MET A 14 -12.40 -25.47 6.94
N TRP A 15 -12.91 -25.27 5.72
CA TRP A 15 -12.10 -25.33 4.50
C TRP A 15 -12.30 -24.15 3.54
N TRP A 16 -12.98 -23.08 3.97
CA TRP A 16 -13.29 -21.94 3.10
C TRP A 16 -12.97 -20.57 3.73
N LEU A 17 -12.16 -20.55 4.80
CA LEU A 17 -11.50 -19.33 5.27
C LEU A 17 -10.04 -19.41 4.84
N GLY A 18 -9.80 -19.19 3.55
CA GLY A 18 -8.48 -18.71 3.13
C GLY A 18 -8.21 -17.39 3.84
N PRO A 19 -6.94 -17.05 4.13
CA PRO A 19 -6.62 -15.76 4.71
C PRO A 19 -7.00 -14.67 3.69
N GLY A 20 -8.20 -14.13 3.82
CA GLY A 20 -8.56 -12.85 3.24
C GLY A 20 -7.78 -11.81 4.01
N GLY A 21 -6.49 -11.66 3.67
CA GLY A 21 -5.76 -10.46 4.04
C GLY A 21 -6.55 -9.27 3.51
N VAL A 22 -6.61 -8.21 4.31
CA VAL A 22 -6.95 -6.89 3.77
C VAL A 22 -5.76 -6.53 2.88
N GLU A 23 -5.84 -6.87 1.59
CA GLU A 23 -4.98 -6.24 0.59
C GLU A 23 -5.25 -4.74 0.69
N ALA A 24 -4.19 -3.96 0.90
CA ALA A 24 -4.28 -2.53 0.66
C ALA A 24 -4.89 -2.36 -0.74
N GLN A 25 -5.79 -1.38 -0.92
CA GLN A 25 -6.29 -1.10 -2.27
C GLN A 25 -5.06 -0.95 -3.17
N GLY A 26 -4.97 -1.82 -4.17
CA GLY A 26 -3.81 -1.85 -5.03
C GLY A 26 -3.66 -0.51 -5.75
N CYS A 27 -2.47 -0.28 -6.28
CA CYS A 27 -2.14 0.98 -6.94
C CYS A 27 -2.47 0.94 -8.45
N GLU A 28 -3.40 0.09 -8.85
CA GLU A 28 -3.88 -0.01 -10.21
C GLU A 28 -4.67 1.24 -10.60
N PRO A 29 -4.50 1.75 -11.84
CA PRO A 29 -5.28 2.87 -12.34
C PRO A 29 -6.80 2.67 -12.24
N ASP A 30 -7.53 3.76 -12.01
CA ASP A 30 -9.00 3.80 -12.06
C ASP A 30 -9.47 4.61 -13.28
N GLY A 31 -9.76 3.90 -14.37
CA GLY A 31 -10.09 4.51 -15.66
C GLY A 31 -8.96 5.38 -16.20
N GLU A 32 -9.21 6.68 -16.31
CA GLU A 32 -8.22 7.67 -16.77
C GLU A 32 -7.32 8.19 -15.64
N VAL A 33 -7.62 7.85 -14.38
CA VAL A 33 -6.85 8.30 -13.21
C VAL A 33 -5.68 7.33 -12.98
N GLN A 34 -4.47 7.87 -13.05
CA GLN A 34 -3.24 7.16 -12.67
C GLN A 34 -2.90 7.48 -11.22
N PHE A 35 -2.52 6.47 -10.44
CA PHE A 35 -2.10 6.64 -9.06
C PHE A 35 -0.58 6.68 -8.95
N LEU A 36 -0.08 7.56 -8.08
CA LEU A 36 1.32 7.59 -7.67
C LEU A 36 1.52 6.58 -6.53
N CYS A 37 2.32 5.55 -6.80
CA CYS A 37 2.55 4.47 -5.85
C CYS A 37 3.80 4.72 -5.00
N GLY A 38 3.77 4.29 -3.74
CA GLY A 38 4.93 4.29 -2.85
C GLY A 38 4.80 5.20 -1.63
N PRO A 39 4.39 6.49 -1.74
CA PRO A 39 4.29 7.35 -0.58
C PRO A 39 3.23 6.84 0.40
N VAL A 40 3.64 6.62 1.65
CA VAL A 40 2.74 6.18 2.72
C VAL A 40 2.20 7.39 3.47
N SER A 41 0.87 7.45 3.63
CA SER A 41 0.15 8.55 4.30
C SER A 41 0.61 9.94 3.83
N PRO A 42 0.54 10.24 2.51
CA PRO A 42 0.92 11.54 1.99
C PRO A 42 -0.03 12.64 2.49
N GLU A 43 0.49 13.81 2.85
CA GLU A 43 -0.34 14.93 3.37
C GLU A 43 -0.20 16.19 2.54
N ASP A 44 1.02 16.70 2.38
CA ASP A 44 1.31 17.88 1.57
C ASP A 44 2.08 17.53 0.30
N LEU A 45 1.80 18.29 -0.77
CA LEU A 45 2.40 18.15 -2.10
C LEU A 45 2.97 19.51 -2.54
N ALA A 46 4.23 19.53 -2.92
CA ALA A 46 4.91 20.73 -3.42
C ALA A 46 5.52 20.48 -4.81
N PRO A 47 4.96 21.05 -5.90
CA PRO A 47 5.55 20.93 -7.23
C PRO A 47 6.89 21.67 -7.31
N VAL A 48 7.86 21.05 -7.97
CA VAL A 48 9.17 21.67 -8.24
C VAL A 48 9.09 22.45 -9.55
N PRO A 49 9.37 23.77 -9.55
CA PRO A 49 9.25 24.62 -10.74
C PRO A 49 10.04 24.08 -11.95
N GLU A 50 9.45 24.25 -13.14
CA GLU A 50 10.08 23.92 -14.43
C GLU A 50 10.58 22.47 -14.53
N SER A 51 9.92 21.55 -13.84
CA SER A 51 10.32 20.14 -13.77
C SER A 51 9.10 19.22 -13.62
N PRO A 52 9.26 17.90 -13.87
CA PRO A 52 8.20 16.93 -13.68
C PRO A 52 8.11 16.39 -12.24
N TRP A 53 8.78 17.04 -11.28
CA TRP A 53 8.93 16.51 -9.92
C TRP A 53 7.95 17.15 -8.93
N VAL A 54 7.45 16.35 -8.00
CA VAL A 54 6.66 16.80 -6.85
C VAL A 54 7.28 16.26 -5.57
N ILE A 55 7.46 17.11 -4.57
CA ILE A 55 7.84 16.68 -3.22
C ILE A 55 6.57 16.29 -2.46
N VAL A 56 6.61 15.13 -1.80
CA VAL A 56 5.49 14.57 -1.04
C VAL A 56 5.93 14.36 0.41
N SER A 57 5.20 14.91 1.38
CA SER A 57 5.45 14.66 2.81
C SER A 57 4.69 13.43 3.30
N SER A 58 5.31 12.63 4.18
CA SER A 58 4.62 11.58 4.94
C SER A 58 4.17 12.09 6.31
N MET A 59 2.98 11.69 6.73
CA MET A 59 2.47 11.88 8.10
C MET A 59 2.71 10.69 9.03
N VAL A 60 3.43 9.67 8.57
CA VAL A 60 3.78 8.51 9.39
C VAL A 60 5.29 8.36 9.52
N ASP A 61 5.70 7.42 10.38
CA ASP A 61 7.09 7.05 10.62
C ASP A 61 8.00 8.24 11.00
N GLN A 62 9.11 8.43 10.29
CA GLN A 62 10.07 9.50 10.52
C GLN A 62 9.77 10.75 9.70
N GLY A 63 8.57 10.86 9.13
CA GLY A 63 8.18 11.97 8.26
C GLY A 63 9.00 11.98 6.98
N GLN A 64 8.95 10.87 6.22
CA GLN A 64 9.72 10.78 4.98
C GLN A 64 9.32 11.88 4.00
N LEU A 65 10.29 12.36 3.25
CA LEU A 65 10.05 13.12 2.04
C LEU A 65 10.31 12.21 0.84
N TYR A 66 9.35 12.19 -0.08
CA TYR A 66 9.49 11.53 -1.37
C TYR A 66 9.66 12.57 -2.46
N VAL A 67 10.39 12.21 -3.52
CA VAL A 67 10.29 12.87 -4.82
C VAL A 67 9.47 11.96 -5.73
N ALA A 68 8.45 12.52 -6.37
CA ALA A 68 7.55 11.83 -7.28
C ALA A 68 7.75 12.31 -8.71
N ASP A 69 7.86 11.39 -9.66
CA ASP A 69 7.90 11.68 -11.09
C ASP A 69 6.49 11.67 -11.68
N THR A 70 6.04 12.79 -12.24
CA THR A 70 4.72 12.89 -12.87
C THR A 70 4.64 12.24 -14.25
N ARG A 71 5.76 11.80 -14.83
CA ARG A 71 5.79 11.17 -16.17
C ARG A 71 5.44 9.70 -16.12
N ASP A 72 5.90 8.99 -15.09
CA ASP A 72 5.74 7.55 -14.92
C ASP A 72 5.08 7.14 -13.59
N HIS A 73 4.70 8.11 -12.76
CA HIS A 73 4.01 7.90 -11.48
C HIS A 73 4.82 7.04 -10.51
N THR A 74 6.14 7.16 -10.54
CA THR A 74 7.06 6.55 -9.59
C THR A 74 7.47 7.53 -8.48
N SER A 75 7.95 7.00 -7.35
CA SER A 75 8.45 7.81 -6.25
C SER A 75 9.72 7.22 -5.65
N THR A 76 10.53 8.07 -5.01
CA THR A 76 11.74 7.66 -4.28
C THR A 76 11.88 8.48 -3.00
N VAL A 77 12.28 7.83 -1.91
CA VAL A 77 12.57 8.51 -0.63
C VAL A 77 13.84 9.35 -0.77
N VAL A 78 13.74 10.64 -0.46
CA VAL A 78 14.86 11.59 -0.47
C VAL A 78 15.23 12.07 0.93
N PHE A 79 14.37 11.85 1.92
CA PHE A 79 14.68 12.08 3.32
C PHE A 79 13.87 11.16 4.25
N PRO A 80 14.45 10.68 5.37
CA PRO A 80 15.89 10.66 5.63
C PRO A 80 16.59 9.65 4.69
N THR A 81 17.87 9.90 4.45
CA THR A 81 18.80 9.01 3.73
C THR A 81 20.06 8.79 4.58
N GLU A 82 20.91 7.83 4.22
CA GLU A 82 22.16 7.56 4.95
C GLU A 82 23.08 8.79 5.07
N THR A 83 22.99 9.74 4.14
CA THR A 83 23.79 10.98 4.14
C THR A 83 23.09 12.16 4.84
N SER A 84 21.85 11.96 5.30
CA SER A 84 21.10 12.97 6.05
C SER A 84 21.74 13.20 7.42
N ARG A 85 22.08 14.45 7.71
CA ARG A 85 22.72 14.85 8.98
C ARG A 85 22.17 16.20 9.43
N PRO A 86 22.05 16.43 10.75
CA PRO A 86 21.75 17.76 11.26
C PRO A 86 22.85 18.75 10.81
N ARG A 87 22.47 20.02 10.67
CA ARG A 87 23.39 21.11 10.31
C ARG A 87 24.38 21.40 11.42
#